data_AF-A0A7L4YZ68-F1
#
_entry.id   AF-A0A7L4YZ68-F1
#
_cell.length_a   1.000
_cell.length_b   1.000
_cell.length_c   1.000
_cell.angle_alpha   90.00
_cell.angle_beta   90.00
_cell.angle_gamma   90.00
#
_symmetry.space_group_name_H-M   'P 1'
#
loop_
_entity.id
_entity.type
_entity.pdbx_description
1 polymer ?
#
loop_
_entity_poly.entity_id
_entity_poly.type
_entity_poly.pdbx_seq_one_letter_code
_entity_poly.pdbx_strand_id
1 'polypeptide(L)'
;MPLSPLEHDRRYGELDQVMRAYLGQPADDTPEQAGPALTAYLRHTWHSRPWALAAAERQLREYADNPPGRLRLRLGEFYAIPDVGLPQGEIQSWLRCLADHIKHSIETGEVPPPAAPATHWEWHARFPELGQFLGGWFSQDMPDEYDDHHAAVEDYRDSTDRQLVARLVGELQELLALDLDESDYALAVAELGMEVDPPAPYSPSGWLAVVAGQLAVPAGDG
;
A
#
# COMPACT_ATOMS: atom_id res chain seq x y z
N MET A 1 -7.07 -25.46 17.47
CA MET A 1 -6.22 -25.78 16.29
C MET A 1 -6.01 -24.49 15.52
N PRO A 2 -4.81 -24.22 15.00
CA PRO A 2 -4.61 -23.06 14.13
C PRO A 2 -5.56 -23.15 12.93
N LEU A 3 -6.10 -22.01 12.51
CA LEU A 3 -7.00 -21.94 11.37
C LEU A 3 -6.25 -22.33 10.09
N SER A 4 -6.90 -23.06 9.18
CA SER A 4 -6.35 -23.23 7.84
C SER A 4 -6.30 -21.88 7.10
N PRO A 5 -5.41 -21.70 6.10
CA PRO A 5 -5.34 -20.46 5.33
C PRO A 5 -6.69 -20.02 4.74
N LEU A 6 -7.49 -20.96 4.26
CA LEU A 6 -8.83 -20.69 3.70
C LEU A 6 -9.84 -20.24 4.77
N GLU A 7 -9.77 -20.82 5.97
CA GLU A 7 -10.63 -20.40 7.08
C GLU A 7 -10.21 -19.04 7.63
N HIS A 8 -8.91 -18.76 7.65
CA HIS A 8 -8.39 -17.46 8.02
C HIS A 8 -8.85 -16.39 7.03
N ASP A 9 -8.68 -16.61 5.72
CA ASP A 9 -9.10 -15.68 4.67
C ASP A 9 -10.61 -15.37 4.74
N ARG A 10 -11.45 -16.40 4.86
CA ARG A 10 -12.91 -16.22 4.98
C ARG A 10 -13.32 -15.41 6.20
N ARG A 11 -12.61 -15.54 7.32
CA ARG A 11 -12.96 -14.88 8.58
C ARG A 11 -12.32 -13.50 8.72
N TYR A 12 -11.08 -13.34 8.26
CA TYR A 12 -10.25 -12.18 8.58
C TYR A 12 -9.46 -11.63 7.38
N GLY A 13 -9.63 -12.16 6.17
CA GLY A 13 -8.85 -11.75 5.00
C GLY A 13 -8.96 -10.25 4.70
N GLU A 14 -10.18 -9.71 4.66
CA GLU A 14 -10.41 -8.28 4.42
C GLU A 14 -10.20 -7.43 5.66
N LEU A 15 -10.48 -7.98 6.85
CA LEU A 15 -10.09 -7.35 8.11
C LEU A 15 -8.57 -7.13 8.14
N ASP A 16 -7.75 -8.11 7.75
CA ASP A 16 -6.30 -7.97 7.67
C ASP A 16 -5.89 -6.85 6.72
N GLN A 17 -6.55 -6.72 5.57
CA GLN A 17 -6.27 -5.62 4.64
C GLN A 17 -6.57 -4.25 5.24
N VAL A 18 -7.68 -4.09 5.96
CA VAL A 18 -7.97 -2.84 6.68
C VAL A 18 -6.91 -2.59 7.75
N MET A 19 -6.57 -3.60 8.55
CA MET A 19 -5.61 -3.47 9.64
C MET A 19 -4.19 -3.16 9.15
N ARG A 20 -3.81 -3.63 7.96
CA ARG A 20 -2.53 -3.24 7.31
C ARG A 20 -2.46 -1.75 7.00
N ALA A 21 -3.58 -1.11 6.66
CA ALA A 21 -3.63 0.34 6.47
C ALA A 21 -3.39 1.12 7.77
N TYR A 22 -3.58 0.46 8.93
CA TYR A 22 -3.32 1.02 10.26
C TYR A 22 -1.94 0.70 10.83
N LEU A 23 -1.08 -0.04 10.11
CA LEU A 23 0.26 -0.34 10.62
C LEU A 23 1.07 0.96 10.77
N GLY A 24 1.49 1.26 12.01
CA GLY A 24 2.18 2.50 12.35
C GLY A 24 1.30 3.74 12.36
N GLN A 25 -0.03 3.60 12.24
CA GLN A 25 -0.99 4.70 12.27
C GLN A 25 -1.83 4.66 13.56
N PRO A 26 -2.17 5.83 14.13
CA PRO A 26 -3.10 5.90 15.24
C PRO A 26 -4.55 5.62 14.79
N ALA A 27 -5.37 5.15 15.73
CA ALA A 27 -6.82 4.99 15.52
C ALA A 27 -7.57 6.31 15.76
N ASP A 28 -7.36 7.28 14.85
CA ASP A 28 -7.92 8.63 14.95
C ASP A 28 -9.34 8.77 14.36
N ASP A 29 -10.00 7.66 14.02
CA ASP A 29 -11.36 7.66 13.45
C ASP A 29 -12.41 8.05 14.48
N THR A 30 -13.23 9.05 14.14
CA THR A 30 -14.41 9.43 14.92
C THR A 30 -15.68 8.96 14.20
N PRO A 31 -16.83 8.85 14.89
CA PRO A 31 -18.09 8.51 14.22
C PRO A 31 -18.45 9.47 13.06
N GLU A 32 -17.99 10.71 13.11
CA GLU A 32 -18.27 11.73 12.10
C GLU A 32 -17.26 11.75 10.95
N GLN A 33 -16.00 11.34 11.19
CA GLN A 33 -14.93 11.47 10.21
C GLN A 33 -13.98 10.28 10.26
N ALA A 34 -13.76 9.68 9.08
CA ALA A 34 -12.72 8.68 8.86
C ALA A 34 -11.33 9.32 9.00
N GLY A 35 -10.43 8.61 9.68
CA GLY A 35 -9.03 9.00 9.81
C GLY A 35 -8.25 8.81 8.49
N PRO A 36 -6.97 9.21 8.46
CA PRO A 36 -6.12 9.09 7.27
C PRO A 36 -5.98 7.65 6.77
N ALA A 37 -5.81 6.69 7.69
CA ALA A 37 -5.65 5.27 7.36
C ALA A 37 -6.90 4.68 6.67
N LEU A 38 -8.09 4.91 7.23
CA LEU A 38 -9.34 4.45 6.60
C LEU A 38 -9.61 5.18 5.29
N THR A 39 -9.33 6.47 5.23
CA THR A 39 -9.50 7.26 4.00
C THR A 39 -8.63 6.71 2.88
N ALA A 40 -7.35 6.41 3.16
CA ALA A 40 -6.43 5.77 2.22
C ALA A 40 -6.93 4.38 1.80
N TYR A 41 -7.35 3.55 2.76
CA TYR A 41 -7.91 2.22 2.49
C TYR A 41 -9.12 2.29 1.55
N LEU A 42 -10.06 3.18 1.83
CA LEU A 42 -11.26 3.39 1.02
C LEU A 42 -10.90 3.88 -0.39
N ARG A 43 -10.05 4.91 -0.49
CA ARG A 43 -9.61 5.47 -1.78
C ARG A 43 -9.00 4.38 -2.66
N HIS A 44 -8.05 3.61 -2.12
CA HIS A 44 -7.40 2.54 -2.86
C HIS A 44 -8.39 1.41 -3.21
N THR A 45 -9.13 0.90 -2.22
CA THR A 45 -9.95 -0.32 -2.40
C THR A 45 -11.14 -0.09 -3.33
N TRP A 46 -11.73 1.11 -3.36
CA TRP A 46 -12.79 1.43 -4.32
C TRP A 46 -12.33 1.30 -5.78
N HIS A 47 -11.07 1.67 -6.06
CA HIS A 47 -10.53 1.63 -7.42
C HIS A 47 -9.97 0.27 -7.82
N SER A 48 -9.41 -0.49 -6.87
CA SER A 48 -8.77 -1.78 -7.17
C SER A 48 -9.67 -3.00 -6.91
N ARG A 49 -10.50 -2.97 -5.85
CA ARG A 49 -11.26 -4.14 -5.35
C ARG A 49 -12.60 -3.72 -4.72
N PRO A 50 -13.51 -3.01 -5.41
CA PRO A 50 -14.72 -2.47 -4.79
C PRO A 50 -15.63 -3.54 -4.15
N TRP A 51 -15.61 -4.78 -4.67
CA TRP A 51 -16.33 -5.91 -4.08
C TRP A 51 -15.84 -6.31 -2.68
N ALA A 52 -14.63 -5.94 -2.30
CA ALA A 52 -14.01 -6.29 -1.02
C ALA A 52 -14.59 -5.50 0.16
N LEU A 53 -15.13 -4.30 -0.09
CA LEU A 53 -15.60 -3.38 0.96
C LEU A 53 -16.72 -4.01 1.80
N ALA A 54 -17.68 -4.69 1.15
CA ALA A 54 -18.77 -5.37 1.86
C ALA A 54 -18.28 -6.57 2.70
N ALA A 55 -17.17 -7.20 2.32
CA ALA A 55 -16.54 -8.24 3.13
C ALA A 55 -15.73 -7.65 4.29
N ALA A 56 -15.02 -6.54 4.07
CA ALA A 56 -14.31 -5.80 5.10
C ALA A 56 -15.26 -5.32 6.21
N GLU A 57 -16.36 -4.65 5.84
CA GLU A 57 -17.39 -4.19 6.77
C GLU A 57 -17.91 -5.32 7.65
N ARG A 58 -18.32 -6.43 7.03
CA ARG A 58 -18.86 -7.59 7.74
C ARG A 58 -17.83 -8.20 8.68
N GLN A 59 -16.60 -8.42 8.22
CA GLN A 59 -15.55 -9.05 9.02
C GLN A 59 -15.15 -8.17 10.21
N LEU A 60 -15.07 -6.84 10.04
CA LEU A 60 -14.85 -5.89 11.13
C LEU A 60 -15.96 -5.98 12.18
N ARG A 61 -17.23 -5.97 11.75
CA ARG A 61 -18.37 -6.03 12.66
C ARG A 61 -18.45 -7.37 13.38
N GLU A 62 -18.27 -8.49 12.68
CA GLU A 62 -18.26 -9.83 13.26
C GLU A 62 -17.13 -9.99 14.30
N TYR A 63 -15.93 -9.49 14.00
CA TYR A 63 -14.80 -9.53 14.93
C TYR A 63 -15.02 -8.62 16.15
N ALA A 64 -15.58 -7.43 15.95
CA ALA A 64 -15.93 -6.53 17.04
C ALA A 64 -17.00 -7.12 17.96
N ASP A 65 -18.01 -7.81 17.41
CA ASP A 65 -19.10 -8.42 18.18
C ASP A 65 -18.67 -9.70 18.91
N ASN A 66 -17.64 -10.39 18.43
CA ASN A 66 -17.16 -11.65 18.98
C ASN A 66 -15.65 -11.62 19.26
N PRO A 67 -15.16 -10.70 20.11
CA PRO A 67 -13.73 -10.54 20.34
C PRO A 67 -13.15 -11.82 20.99
N PRO A 68 -12.01 -12.33 20.51
CA PRO A 68 -11.42 -13.52 21.08
C PRO A 68 -10.92 -13.28 22.50
N GLY A 69 -11.11 -14.28 23.37
CA GLY A 69 -10.45 -14.28 24.68
C GLY A 69 -8.92 -14.31 24.53
N ARG A 70 -8.19 -13.67 25.47
CA ARG A 70 -6.71 -13.54 25.47
C ARG A 70 -5.94 -14.86 25.29
N LEU A 71 -6.53 -15.99 25.67
CA LEU A 71 -5.92 -17.31 25.48
C LEU A 71 -5.94 -17.75 24.01
N ARG A 72 -7.01 -17.45 23.27
CA ARG A 72 -7.18 -17.89 21.88
C ARG A 72 -6.33 -17.07 20.90
N LEU A 73 -6.12 -15.78 21.21
CA LEU A 73 -5.13 -14.94 20.53
C LEU A 73 -3.72 -15.53 20.65
N ARG A 74 -3.30 -15.92 21.86
CA ARG A 74 -1.96 -16.51 22.09
C ARG A 74 -1.75 -17.86 21.42
N LEU A 75 -2.82 -18.58 21.11
CA LEU A 75 -2.77 -19.86 20.40
C LEU A 75 -2.79 -19.69 18.86
N GLY A 76 -2.81 -18.45 18.36
CA GLY A 76 -2.88 -18.16 16.91
C GLY A 76 -4.21 -18.59 16.28
N GLU A 77 -5.26 -18.75 17.09
CA GLU A 77 -6.58 -19.14 16.59
C GLU A 77 -7.39 -17.94 16.04
N PHE A 78 -6.89 -16.72 16.26
CA PHE A 78 -7.56 -15.46 15.90
C PHE A 78 -6.56 -14.41 15.45
N TYR A 79 -7.07 -13.47 14.66
CA TYR A 79 -6.33 -12.32 14.17
C TYR A 79 -5.85 -11.41 15.31
N ALA A 80 -4.60 -10.93 15.24
CA ALA A 80 -4.06 -9.98 16.20
C ALA A 80 -4.16 -8.57 15.62
N ILE A 81 -4.98 -7.71 16.25
CA ILE A 81 -5.09 -6.30 15.87
C ILE A 81 -3.74 -5.60 16.13
N PRO A 82 -3.22 -4.82 15.17
CA PRO A 82 -1.99 -4.06 15.37
C PRO A 82 -2.12 -3.05 16.52
N ASP A 83 -0.98 -2.63 17.07
CA ASP A 83 -0.99 -1.57 18.08
C ASP A 83 -1.27 -0.22 17.40
N VAL A 84 -2.45 0.32 17.68
CA VAL A 84 -2.96 1.60 17.16
C VAL A 84 -3.07 2.67 18.25
N GLY A 85 -2.45 2.43 19.42
CA GLY A 85 -2.44 3.36 20.54
C GLY A 85 -3.72 3.38 21.39
N LEU A 86 -4.71 2.52 21.10
CA LEU A 86 -5.95 2.42 21.87
C LEU A 86 -5.85 1.43 23.05
N PRO A 87 -6.45 1.76 24.20
CA PRO A 87 -6.68 0.79 25.27
C PRO A 87 -7.56 -0.38 24.79
N GLN A 88 -7.32 -1.58 25.33
CA GLN A 88 -8.05 -2.80 24.92
C GLN A 88 -9.59 -2.66 25.01
N GLY A 89 -10.10 -1.84 25.94
CA GLY A 89 -11.53 -1.60 26.10
C GLY A 89 -12.18 -0.77 24.99
N GLU A 90 -11.38 -0.05 24.19
CA GLU A 90 -11.85 0.89 23.16
C GLU A 90 -11.76 0.30 21.74
N ILE A 91 -10.98 -0.78 21.56
CA ILE A 91 -10.79 -1.46 20.27
C ILE A 91 -12.15 -1.91 19.69
N GLN A 92 -13.05 -2.44 20.51
CA GLN A 92 -14.36 -2.90 20.03
C GLN A 92 -15.18 -1.76 19.42
N SER A 93 -15.27 -0.61 20.11
CA SER A 93 -16.00 0.56 19.60
C SER A 93 -15.36 1.13 18.36
N TRP A 94 -14.02 1.18 18.32
CA TRP A 94 -13.29 1.65 17.15
C TRP A 94 -13.53 0.76 15.92
N LEU A 95 -13.44 -0.57 16.06
CA LEU A 95 -13.73 -1.50 14.94
C LEU A 95 -15.16 -1.36 14.40
N ARG A 96 -16.14 -1.08 15.28
CA ARG A 96 -17.52 -0.77 14.85
C ARG A 96 -17.59 0.57 14.11
N CYS A 97 -16.87 1.59 14.57
CA CYS A 97 -16.74 2.88 13.88
C CYS A 97 -16.21 2.69 12.45
N LEU A 98 -15.14 1.90 12.27
CA LEU A 98 -14.61 1.58 10.94
C LEU A 98 -15.65 0.89 10.05
N ALA A 99 -16.36 -0.11 10.60
CA ALA A 99 -17.40 -0.81 9.87
C ALA A 99 -18.55 0.14 9.45
N ASP A 100 -18.93 1.08 10.32
CA ASP A 100 -19.98 2.06 10.03
C ASP A 100 -19.56 3.05 8.92
N HIS A 101 -18.30 3.49 8.90
CA HIS A 101 -17.75 4.31 7.80
C HIS A 101 -17.72 3.56 6.47
N ILE A 102 -17.25 2.31 6.46
CA ILE A 102 -17.22 1.49 5.24
C ILE A 102 -18.64 1.25 4.74
N LYS A 103 -19.58 0.93 5.65
CA LYS A 103 -20.99 0.77 5.32
C LYS A 103 -21.56 2.05 4.70
N HIS A 104 -21.31 3.20 5.32
CA HIS A 104 -21.78 4.49 4.80
C HIS A 104 -21.28 4.72 3.37
N SER A 105 -19.97 4.56 3.15
CA SER A 105 -19.33 4.68 1.83
C SER A 105 -19.99 3.77 0.78
N ILE A 106 -20.29 2.51 1.12
CA ILE A 106 -20.97 1.58 0.21
C ILE A 106 -22.41 2.03 -0.08
N GLU A 107 -23.17 2.44 0.94
CA GLU A 107 -24.59 2.78 0.81
C GLU A 107 -24.81 4.10 0.06
N THR A 108 -23.91 5.08 0.23
CA THR A 108 -24.00 6.38 -0.44
C THR A 108 -23.24 6.44 -1.75
N GLY A 109 -22.29 5.51 -1.98
CA GLY A 109 -21.33 5.58 -3.07
C GLY A 109 -20.28 6.68 -2.86
N GLU A 110 -20.11 7.16 -1.62
CA GLU A 110 -19.09 8.15 -1.29
C GLU A 110 -17.71 7.50 -1.33
N VAL A 111 -16.86 8.00 -2.22
CA VAL A 111 -15.47 7.57 -2.38
C VAL A 111 -14.58 8.76 -2.08
N PRO A 112 -13.54 8.62 -1.23
CA PRO A 112 -12.54 9.66 -1.08
C PRO A 112 -11.97 10.05 -2.45
N PRO A 113 -11.80 11.35 -2.74
CA PRO A 113 -11.35 11.79 -4.06
C PRO A 113 -9.95 11.24 -4.37
N PRO A 114 -9.62 11.00 -5.65
CA PRO A 114 -8.26 10.70 -6.07
C PRO A 114 -7.31 11.81 -5.60
N ALA A 115 -6.21 11.40 -4.96
CA ALA A 115 -5.18 12.29 -4.42
C ALA A 115 -3.84 11.56 -4.44
N ALA A 116 -2.74 12.29 -4.15
CA ALA A 116 -1.48 11.64 -3.83
C ALA A 116 -1.64 10.74 -2.59
N PRO A 117 -0.94 9.60 -2.51
CA PRO A 117 -0.99 8.75 -1.33
C PRO A 117 -0.55 9.50 -0.06
N ALA A 118 -1.27 9.29 1.03
CA ALA A 118 -1.05 10.02 2.28
C ALA A 118 -0.38 9.18 3.38
N THR A 119 -0.38 7.86 3.24
CA THR A 119 0.18 6.93 4.23
C THR A 119 1.18 5.99 3.58
N HIS A 120 2.12 5.48 4.37
CA HIS A 120 3.08 4.45 3.95
C HIS A 120 2.39 3.27 3.26
N TRP A 121 1.32 2.77 3.88
CA TRP A 121 0.52 1.70 3.30
C TRP A 121 -0.05 2.07 1.93
N GLU A 122 -0.57 3.28 1.76
CA GLU A 122 -1.18 3.70 0.50
C GLU A 122 -0.16 3.81 -0.63
N TRP A 123 1.04 4.31 -0.34
CA TRP A 123 2.16 4.34 -1.29
C TRP A 123 2.48 2.93 -1.81
N HIS A 124 2.69 1.97 -0.90
CA HIS A 124 3.03 0.60 -1.30
C HIS A 124 1.86 -0.22 -1.84
N ALA A 125 0.62 0.10 -1.47
CA ALA A 125 -0.57 -0.53 -2.06
C ALA A 125 -0.81 -0.06 -3.50
N ARG A 126 -0.54 1.23 -3.77
CA ARG A 126 -0.74 1.84 -5.09
C ARG A 126 0.42 1.58 -6.05
N PHE A 127 1.65 1.59 -5.57
CA PHE A 127 2.87 1.46 -6.38
C PHE A 127 3.77 0.29 -5.92
N PRO A 128 3.25 -0.95 -5.86
CA PRO A 128 4.02 -2.08 -5.34
C PRO A 128 5.26 -2.40 -6.17
N GLU A 129 5.16 -2.33 -7.51
CA GLU A 129 6.24 -2.76 -8.40
C GLU A 129 7.30 -1.66 -8.50
N LEU A 130 6.89 -0.40 -8.45
CA LEU A 130 7.80 0.72 -8.27
C LEU A 130 8.55 0.65 -6.94
N GLY A 131 7.86 0.29 -5.85
CA GLY A 131 8.50 0.07 -4.55
C GLY A 131 9.54 -1.06 -4.57
N GLN A 132 9.23 -2.18 -5.24
CA GLN A 132 10.21 -3.26 -5.42
C GLN A 132 11.42 -2.82 -6.27
N PHE A 133 11.18 -2.08 -7.35
CA PHE A 133 12.24 -1.58 -8.21
C PHE A 133 13.17 -0.61 -7.49
N LEU A 134 12.61 0.41 -6.82
CA LEU A 134 13.39 1.42 -6.11
C LEU A 134 14.13 0.84 -4.91
N GLY A 135 13.45 0.09 -4.04
CA GLY A 135 14.08 -0.54 -2.88
C GLY A 135 15.04 -1.68 -3.21
N GLY A 136 14.86 -2.34 -4.36
CA GLY A 136 15.70 -3.46 -4.77
C GLY A 136 16.97 -3.05 -5.52
N TRP A 137 16.85 -2.12 -6.49
CA TRP A 137 17.96 -1.74 -7.38
C TRP A 137 18.61 -0.40 -7.01
N PHE A 138 17.96 0.42 -6.20
CA PHE A 138 18.43 1.77 -5.84
C PHE A 138 18.54 1.94 -4.32
N SER A 139 18.93 0.86 -3.63
CA SER A 139 19.35 0.89 -2.23
C SER A 139 20.75 1.51 -2.08
N GLN A 140 21.20 1.73 -0.85
CA GLN A 140 22.55 2.22 -0.54
C GLN A 140 23.69 1.36 -1.12
N ASP A 141 23.41 0.08 -1.42
CA ASP A 141 24.40 -0.88 -1.93
C ASP A 141 24.56 -0.82 -3.46
N MET A 142 23.68 -0.08 -4.15
CA MET A 142 23.68 0.07 -5.62
C MET A 142 25.05 0.44 -6.20
N PRO A 143 25.83 1.40 -5.65
CA PRO A 143 27.14 1.77 -6.21
C PRO A 143 28.21 0.67 -6.11
N ASP A 144 28.01 -0.33 -5.24
CA ASP A 144 28.88 -1.49 -5.13
C ASP A 144 28.48 -2.62 -6.10
N GLU A 145 27.21 -2.64 -6.53
CA GLU A 145 26.63 -3.65 -7.43
C GLU A 145 26.65 -3.25 -8.91
N TYR A 146 26.49 -1.95 -9.21
CA TYR A 146 26.34 -1.43 -10.56
C TYR A 146 27.28 -0.25 -10.83
N ASP A 147 27.76 -0.15 -12.06
CA ASP A 147 28.62 0.97 -12.49
C ASP A 147 27.88 2.33 -12.41
N ASP A 148 26.59 2.34 -12.76
CA ASP A 148 25.73 3.52 -12.70
C ASP A 148 24.23 3.16 -12.65
N HIS A 149 23.38 4.19 -12.60
CA HIS A 149 21.92 4.04 -12.58
C HIS A 149 21.38 3.38 -13.85
N HIS A 150 22.02 3.59 -15.01
CA HIS A 150 21.56 2.99 -16.25
C HIS A 150 21.80 1.48 -16.22
N ALA A 151 22.97 1.03 -15.76
CA ALA A 151 23.28 -0.39 -15.58
C ALA A 151 22.28 -1.08 -14.66
N ALA A 152 21.87 -0.44 -13.56
CA ALA A 152 20.83 -0.97 -12.66
C ALA A 152 19.45 -1.09 -13.35
N VAL A 153 19.05 -0.10 -14.15
CA VAL A 153 17.79 -0.15 -14.94
C VAL A 153 17.84 -1.28 -15.97
N GLU A 154 18.97 -1.45 -16.66
CA GLU A 154 19.14 -2.53 -17.64
C GLU A 154 19.12 -3.90 -16.99
N ASP A 155 19.80 -4.08 -15.86
CA ASP A 155 19.76 -5.33 -15.11
C ASP A 155 18.33 -5.68 -14.68
N TYR A 156 17.57 -4.71 -14.13
CA TYR A 156 16.16 -4.93 -13.81
C TYR A 156 15.36 -5.39 -15.03
N ARG A 157 15.51 -4.68 -16.16
CA ARG A 157 14.80 -5.00 -17.42
C ARG A 157 15.11 -6.41 -17.92
N ASP A 158 16.37 -6.83 -17.80
CA ASP A 158 16.86 -8.07 -18.40
C ASP A 158 16.64 -9.28 -17.47
N SER A 159 16.56 -9.06 -16.16
CA SER A 159 16.36 -10.09 -15.14
C SER A 159 14.89 -10.30 -14.72
N THR A 160 14.02 -9.31 -14.95
CA THR A 160 12.63 -9.31 -14.48
C THR A 160 11.64 -9.77 -15.57
N ASP A 161 10.54 -10.43 -15.16
CA ASP A 161 9.48 -10.81 -16.09
C ASP A 161 8.88 -9.57 -16.80
N ARG A 162 8.69 -9.66 -18.12
CA ARG A 162 8.19 -8.55 -18.95
C ARG A 162 6.82 -8.01 -18.50
N GLN A 163 5.97 -8.83 -17.88
CA GLN A 163 4.71 -8.37 -17.32
C GLN A 163 4.91 -7.44 -16.12
N LEU A 164 5.89 -7.72 -15.27
CA LEU A 164 6.26 -6.86 -14.15
C LEU A 164 6.92 -5.57 -14.63
N VAL A 165 7.77 -5.63 -15.66
CA VAL A 165 8.33 -4.43 -16.32
C VAL A 165 7.20 -3.55 -16.87
N ALA A 166 6.23 -4.14 -17.58
CA ALA A 166 5.08 -3.40 -18.10
C ALA A 166 4.23 -2.76 -16.98
N ARG A 167 4.08 -3.46 -15.85
CA ARG A 167 3.39 -2.92 -14.66
C ARG A 167 4.16 -1.74 -14.05
N LEU A 168 5.48 -1.87 -13.87
CA LEU A 168 6.34 -0.79 -13.40
C LEU A 168 6.22 0.45 -14.30
N VAL A 169 6.23 0.28 -15.63
CA VAL A 169 6.01 1.40 -16.56
C VAL A 169 4.65 2.07 -16.30
N GLY A 170 3.59 1.30 -16.09
CA GLY A 170 2.28 1.84 -15.72
C GLY A 170 2.30 2.64 -14.42
N GLU A 171 2.93 2.09 -13.38
CA GLU A 171 3.06 2.73 -12.06
C GLU A 171 3.90 4.01 -12.11
N LEU A 172 4.99 4.03 -12.90
CA LEU A 172 5.79 5.23 -13.17
C LEU A 172 4.97 6.33 -13.84
N GLN A 173 4.18 5.98 -14.86
CA GLN A 173 3.31 6.93 -15.55
C GLN A 173 2.21 7.46 -14.64
N GLU A 174 1.66 6.61 -13.77
CA GLU A 174 0.67 7.03 -12.77
C GLU A 174 1.28 7.98 -11.73
N LEU A 175 2.48 7.68 -11.21
CA LEU A 175 3.19 8.57 -10.29
C LEU A 175 3.48 9.93 -10.94
N LEU A 176 3.96 9.94 -12.19
CA LEU A 176 4.24 11.16 -12.96
C LEU A 176 2.98 11.96 -13.32
N ALA A 177 1.80 11.35 -13.24
CA ALA A 177 0.52 12.02 -13.44
C ALA A 177 -0.02 12.65 -12.14
N LEU A 178 0.62 12.41 -11.00
CA LEU A 178 0.30 13.13 -9.76
C LEU A 178 0.83 14.58 -9.87
N ASP A 179 0.03 15.53 -9.39
CA ASP A 179 0.37 16.96 -9.34
C ASP A 179 1.33 17.25 -8.16
N LEU A 180 2.50 16.60 -8.18
CA LEU A 180 3.55 16.73 -7.17
C LEU A 180 4.61 17.73 -7.63
N ASP A 181 5.20 18.46 -6.69
CA ASP A 181 6.42 19.22 -6.94
C ASP A 181 7.67 18.34 -6.79
N GLU A 182 8.86 18.87 -7.15
CA GLU A 182 10.11 18.09 -7.10
C GLU A 182 10.49 17.64 -5.69
N SER A 183 10.13 18.40 -4.64
CA SER A 183 10.36 17.97 -3.26
C SER A 183 9.44 16.82 -2.89
N ASP A 184 8.19 16.86 -3.32
CA ASP A 184 7.24 15.78 -3.10
C ASP A 184 7.62 14.51 -3.88
N TYR A 185 8.16 14.63 -5.10
CA TYR A 185 8.74 13.49 -5.81
C TYR A 185 9.95 12.90 -5.07
N ALA A 186 10.82 13.73 -4.49
CA ALA A 186 11.95 13.25 -3.69
C ALA A 186 11.47 12.46 -2.46
N LEU A 187 10.42 12.93 -1.79
CA LEU A 187 9.80 12.21 -0.68
C LEU A 187 9.13 10.91 -1.16
N ALA A 188 8.45 10.93 -2.30
CA ALA A 188 7.77 9.76 -2.84
C ALA A 188 8.74 8.63 -3.20
N VAL A 189 9.87 8.92 -3.86
CA VAL A 189 10.86 7.88 -4.20
C VAL A 189 11.54 7.33 -2.95
N ALA A 190 11.81 8.18 -1.95
CA ALA A 190 12.36 7.73 -0.67
C ALA A 190 11.37 6.86 0.12
N GLU A 191 10.09 7.24 0.15
CA GLU A 191 9.00 6.45 0.74
C GLU A 191 8.88 5.08 0.07
N LEU A 192 9.09 5.01 -1.24
CA LEU A 192 9.09 3.78 -2.03
C LEU A 192 10.42 3.01 -1.98
N GLY A 193 11.40 3.47 -1.21
CA GLY A 193 12.63 2.74 -0.89
C GLY A 193 13.88 3.14 -1.68
N MET A 194 13.85 4.21 -2.48
CA MET A 194 15.06 4.73 -3.13
C MET A 194 15.98 5.38 -2.07
N GLU A 195 17.22 4.93 -1.98
CA GLU A 195 18.21 5.42 -1.00
C GLU A 195 19.40 6.15 -1.64
N VAL A 196 19.49 6.15 -2.97
CA VAL A 196 20.48 6.93 -3.74
C VAL A 196 19.81 8.11 -4.43
N ASP A 197 20.55 9.21 -4.61
CA ASP A 197 20.05 10.35 -5.37
C ASP A 197 19.98 10.04 -6.87
N PRO A 198 18.97 10.56 -7.61
CA PRO A 198 18.94 10.48 -9.06
C PRO A 198 20.25 11.01 -9.69
N PRO A 199 20.70 10.42 -10.81
CA PRO A 199 21.94 10.81 -11.45
C PRO A 199 21.82 12.24 -12.02
N ALA A 200 22.85 13.06 -11.80
CA ALA A 200 22.92 14.39 -12.40
C ALA A 200 22.89 14.28 -13.95
N PRO A 201 22.20 15.20 -14.66
CA PRO A 201 21.59 16.44 -14.17
C PRO A 201 20.09 16.32 -13.82
N TYR A 202 19.57 15.11 -13.65
CA TYR A 202 18.13 14.93 -13.50
C TYR A 202 17.63 15.29 -12.10
N SER A 203 16.46 15.91 -12.05
CA SER A 203 15.63 15.93 -10.84
C SER A 203 14.92 14.58 -10.66
N PRO A 204 14.31 14.29 -9.49
CA PRO A 204 13.58 13.05 -9.27
C PRO A 204 12.53 12.75 -10.36
N SER A 205 11.65 13.70 -10.67
CA SER A 205 10.63 13.50 -11.71
C SER A 205 11.25 13.30 -13.10
N GLY A 206 12.31 14.06 -13.41
CA GLY A 206 13.02 13.97 -14.68
C GLY A 206 13.69 12.62 -14.88
N TRP A 207 14.27 12.05 -13.82
CA TRP A 207 14.88 10.73 -13.87
C TRP A 207 13.82 9.63 -14.01
N LEU A 208 12.73 9.68 -13.23
CA LEU A 208 11.62 8.73 -13.35
C LEU A 208 11.03 8.73 -14.78
N ALA A 209 10.90 9.89 -15.42
CA ALA A 209 10.44 10.00 -16.81
C ALA A 209 11.42 9.35 -17.81
N VAL A 210 12.72 9.49 -17.60
CA VAL A 210 13.74 8.80 -18.42
C VAL A 210 13.65 7.29 -18.23
N VAL A 211 13.58 6.80 -16.99
CA VAL A 211 13.44 5.37 -16.68
C VAL A 211 12.18 4.79 -17.31
N ALA A 212 11.04 5.48 -17.19
CA ALA A 212 9.79 5.06 -17.82
C ALA A 212 9.92 4.95 -19.36
N GLY A 213 10.63 5.90 -19.98
CA GLY A 213 10.93 5.87 -21.41
C GLY A 213 11.82 4.69 -21.82
N GLN A 214 12.86 4.40 -21.03
CA GLN A 214 13.78 3.28 -21.29
C GLN A 214 13.09 1.92 -21.16
N LEU A 215 12.28 1.72 -20.12
CA LEU A 215 11.59 0.46 -19.86
C LEU A 215 10.40 0.22 -20.80
N ALA A 216 9.80 1.28 -21.35
CA ALA A 216 8.69 1.16 -22.30
C ALA A 216 9.13 0.65 -23.69
N VAL A 217 10.41 0.75 -24.03
CA VAL A 217 10.92 0.20 -25.29
C VAL A 217 11.04 -1.31 -25.14
N PRO A 218 10.39 -2.12 -26.00
CA PRO A 218 10.56 -3.56 -25.96
C PRO A 218 12.04 -3.90 -26.20
N ALA A 219 12.60 -4.78 -25.36
CA ALA A 219 13.95 -5.31 -25.57
C ALA A 219 14.03 -5.82 -27.01
N GLY A 220 14.90 -5.22 -27.81
CA GLY A 220 15.05 -5.60 -29.21
C GLY A 220 15.47 -7.06 -29.29
N ASP A 221 14.86 -7.82 -30.20
CA ASP A 221 15.33 -9.16 -30.56
C ASP A 221 16.75 -9.02 -31.16
N GLY A 222 17.76 -9.13 -30.30
CA GLY A 222 19.18 -9.24 -30.66
C GLY A 222 19.59 -10.70 -30.82
#